data_AF-A0A8X6LR07-F1
#
_entry.id   AF-A0A8X6LR07-F1
#
_cell.length_a   1.000
_cell.length_b   1.000
_cell.length_c   1.000
_cell.angle_alpha   90.00
_cell.angle_beta   90.00
_cell.angle_gamma   90.00
#
_symmetry.space_group_name_H-M   'P 1'
#
loop_
_entity.id
_entity.type
_entity.pdbx_description
1 polymer ?
#
loop_
_entity_poly.entity_id
_entity_poly.type
_entity_poly.pdbx_seq_one_letter_code
_entity_poly.pdbx_strand_id
1 'polypeptide(L)'
;MKRINSLRRIGLLMTNIGHTAIYSDNSRMAVTLLHLSETHIVDIKGQDKCGYNSVILGTGDFKNIAKPQLEYLKKKGKGFVGVMKRHNFSGLRASHGVSIAHRSQGSTGQCQDPGRVFKGKKMAGHLGNNRITVQNMKILSIDHENSVIAVKGNNVPGFKNSYVFVRDAVKKSLHKDVPFPVGTAQLNPLIFSAKQKLSILHDIVRWQLAKRRAGTHKTKGISDVSGTTAKPYGQKRNR
;
A
#
# COMPACT_ATOMS: atom_id res chain seq x y z
N MET A 1 15.25 -27.55 -5.81
CA MET A 1 15.86 -26.23 -5.57
C MET A 1 15.63 -25.88 -4.09
N LYS A 2 16.61 -26.14 -3.21
CA LYS A 2 16.45 -26.05 -1.75
C LYS A 2 16.18 -24.60 -1.34
N ARG A 3 15.10 -24.36 -0.56
CA ARG A 3 14.76 -23.05 0.03
C ARG A 3 15.90 -22.62 0.94
N ILE A 4 16.75 -21.71 0.46
CA ILE A 4 17.79 -21.09 1.26
C ILE A 4 17.08 -20.26 2.36
N ASN A 5 17.16 -20.75 3.60
CA ASN A 5 16.79 -20.16 4.89
C ASN A 5 15.34 -19.69 5.10
N SER A 6 14.61 -20.47 5.92
CA SER A 6 13.27 -20.21 6.44
C SER A 6 13.20 -19.08 7.48
N LEU A 7 14.35 -18.70 8.06
CA LEU A 7 14.43 -17.67 9.08
C LEU A 7 14.53 -16.30 8.41
N ARG A 8 13.50 -15.47 8.61
CA ARG A 8 13.43 -14.10 8.07
C ARG A 8 13.21 -13.12 9.21
N ARG A 9 13.97 -12.03 9.18
CA ARG A 9 13.82 -10.92 10.12
C ARG A 9 12.61 -10.07 9.72
N ILE A 10 12.10 -9.32 10.70
CA ILE A 10 11.03 -8.36 10.48
C ILE A 10 11.56 -7.24 9.58
N GLY A 11 10.73 -6.79 8.62
CA GLY A 11 11.05 -5.64 7.77
C GLY A 11 10.79 -4.32 8.50
N LEU A 12 11.29 -3.22 7.96
CA LEU A 12 11.02 -1.88 8.46
C LEU A 12 10.02 -1.17 7.53
N LEU A 13 9.21 -0.30 8.12
CA LEU A 13 8.35 0.61 7.38
C LEU A 13 8.96 2.01 7.49
N MET A 14 9.34 2.58 6.36
CA MET A 14 10.10 3.83 6.26
C MET A 14 9.40 4.81 5.33
N THR A 15 9.81 6.07 5.36
CA THR A 15 9.28 7.14 4.51
C THR A 15 10.37 7.64 3.57
N ASN A 16 10.05 7.82 2.29
CA ASN A 16 11.01 8.35 1.31
C ASN A 16 11.20 9.86 1.49
N ILE A 17 12.34 10.33 1.97
CA ILE A 17 12.63 11.77 2.12
C ILE A 17 12.98 12.40 0.77
N GLY A 18 13.64 11.65 -0.10
CA GLY A 18 14.09 12.14 -1.40
C GLY A 18 15.41 11.53 -1.85
N HIS A 19 16.00 12.14 -2.87
CA HIS A 19 17.22 11.67 -3.51
C HIS A 19 18.33 12.70 -3.33
N THR A 20 19.50 12.24 -2.96
CA THR A 20 20.73 13.04 -2.86
C THR A 20 21.88 12.31 -3.54
N ALA A 21 23.09 12.83 -3.45
CA ALA A 21 24.27 12.12 -3.90
C ALA A 21 25.34 12.18 -2.82
N ILE A 22 26.02 11.05 -2.61
CA ILE A 22 27.22 10.96 -1.78
C ILE A 22 28.42 11.06 -2.72
N TYR A 23 29.37 11.91 -2.37
CA TYR A 23 30.62 12.08 -3.09
C TYR A 23 31.75 11.42 -2.28
N SER A 24 32.53 10.57 -2.93
CA SER A 24 33.72 9.94 -2.33
C SER A 24 34.82 9.94 -3.36
N ASP A 25 35.97 10.54 -2.99
CA ASP A 25 37.30 10.69 -3.60
C ASP A 25 37.42 10.94 -5.11
N ASN A 26 36.55 10.35 -5.95
CA ASN A 26 36.35 10.74 -7.34
C ASN A 26 35.03 10.22 -7.97
N SER A 27 34.08 9.77 -7.15
CA SER A 27 32.85 9.11 -7.58
C SER A 27 31.63 9.76 -6.95
N ARG A 28 30.64 10.06 -7.81
CA ARG A 28 29.32 10.52 -7.38
C ARG A 28 28.36 9.34 -7.36
N MET A 29 27.90 8.95 -6.18
CA MET A 29 26.89 7.90 -6.02
C MET A 29 25.53 8.53 -5.73
N ALA A 30 24.57 8.33 -6.62
CA ALA A 30 23.19 8.74 -6.37
C ALA A 30 22.58 7.85 -5.27
N VAL A 31 21.88 8.45 -4.32
CA VAL A 31 21.29 7.76 -3.16
C VAL A 31 19.86 8.21 -2.91
N THR A 32 19.06 7.33 -2.34
CA THR A 32 17.75 7.66 -1.79
C THR A 32 17.81 7.61 -0.27
N LEU A 33 17.33 8.68 0.37
CA LEU A 33 17.25 8.79 1.83
C LEU A 33 15.89 8.27 2.30
N LEU A 34 15.92 7.28 3.19
CA LEU A 34 14.75 6.69 3.82
C LEU A 34 14.77 7.01 5.31
N HIS A 35 13.71 7.64 5.80
CA HIS A 35 13.52 7.93 7.23
C HIS A 35 12.75 6.79 7.90
N LEU A 36 13.24 6.31 9.04
CA LEU A 36 12.46 5.46 9.93
C LEU A 36 11.58 6.36 10.80
N SER A 37 10.29 6.42 10.45
CA SER A 37 9.28 7.02 11.34
C SER A 37 9.04 6.10 12.54
N GLU A 38 8.44 6.60 13.62
CA GLU A 38 8.06 5.77 14.76
C GLU A 38 7.19 4.59 14.29
N THR A 39 7.75 3.38 14.40
CA THR A 39 7.10 2.13 14.02
C THR A 39 6.85 1.29 15.26
N HIS A 40 5.62 0.85 15.45
CA HIS A 40 5.22 -0.05 16.53
C HIS A 40 4.63 -1.35 15.97
N ILE A 41 4.69 -2.41 16.76
CA ILE A 41 4.04 -3.68 16.43
C ILE A 41 2.56 -3.55 16.79
N VAL A 42 1.69 -3.71 15.79
CA VAL A 42 0.23 -3.64 15.98
C VAL A 42 -0.35 -5.01 16.33
N ASP A 43 0.13 -6.05 15.66
CA ASP A 43 -0.39 -7.40 15.84
C ASP A 43 0.64 -8.45 15.41
N ILE A 44 0.55 -9.63 16.00
CA ILE A 44 1.41 -10.78 15.72
C ILE A 44 0.50 -11.93 15.28
N LYS A 45 0.63 -12.33 14.01
CA LYS A 45 -0.06 -13.50 13.47
C LYS A 45 0.80 -14.73 13.68
N GLY A 46 0.29 -15.67 14.47
CA GLY A 46 0.91 -16.97 14.72
C GLY A 46 0.37 -18.07 13.79
N GLN A 47 1.19 -19.10 13.60
CA GLN A 47 0.90 -20.27 12.77
C GLN A 47 -0.42 -20.95 13.16
N ASP A 48 -0.70 -21.09 14.45
CA ASP A 48 -1.83 -21.89 14.97
C ASP A 48 -3.20 -21.32 14.58
N LYS A 49 -3.31 -19.98 14.48
CA LYS A 49 -4.57 -19.31 14.16
C LYS A 49 -4.67 -18.89 12.70
N CYS A 50 -3.56 -18.44 12.11
CA CYS A 50 -3.57 -17.80 10.79
C CYS A 50 -2.92 -18.64 9.68
N GLY A 51 -2.27 -19.77 10.01
CA GLY A 51 -1.58 -20.62 9.05
C GLY A 51 -0.23 -20.07 8.55
N TYR A 52 0.21 -18.93 9.08
CA TYR A 52 1.53 -18.35 8.80
C TYR A 52 1.99 -17.44 9.95
N ASN A 53 3.30 -17.35 10.14
CA ASN A 53 3.93 -16.39 11.06
C ASN A 53 4.16 -15.04 10.36
N SER A 54 3.59 -13.96 10.89
CA SER A 54 3.88 -12.59 10.43
C SER A 54 3.66 -11.56 11.53
N VAL A 55 4.30 -10.41 11.38
CA VAL A 55 4.13 -9.26 12.27
C VAL A 55 3.53 -8.11 11.47
N ILE A 56 2.51 -7.45 12.02
CA ILE A 56 1.89 -6.25 11.46
C ILE A 56 2.55 -5.05 12.12
N LEU A 57 3.11 -4.16 11.29
CA LEU A 57 3.74 -2.92 11.73
C LEU A 57 2.81 -1.74 11.44
N GLY A 58 2.69 -0.85 12.41
CA GLY A 58 2.02 0.43 12.30
C GLY A 58 3.05 1.55 12.32
N THR A 59 2.75 2.65 11.61
CA THR A 59 3.50 3.89 11.73
C THR A 59 2.55 5.07 11.68
N GLY A 60 2.94 6.15 12.35
CA GLY A 60 2.20 7.42 12.37
C GLY A 60 0.94 7.38 13.23
N ASP A 61 0.56 8.57 13.71
CA ASP A 61 -0.67 8.79 14.46
C ASP A 61 -1.67 9.53 13.57
N PHE A 62 -2.86 8.93 13.39
CA PHE A 62 -3.91 9.49 12.54
C PHE A 62 -5.17 9.75 13.37
N LYS A 63 -5.62 11.00 13.41
CA LYS A 63 -6.85 11.41 14.11
C LYS A 63 -8.13 10.91 13.43
N ASN A 64 -8.12 10.87 12.09
CA ASN A 64 -9.26 10.48 11.26
C ASN A 64 -8.91 9.24 10.43
N ILE A 65 -9.29 8.06 10.92
CA ILE A 65 -8.98 6.80 10.25
C ILE A 65 -10.18 6.40 9.38
N ALA A 66 -10.05 6.54 8.06
CA ALA A 66 -10.91 5.83 7.12
C ALA A 66 -10.63 4.31 7.20
N LYS A 67 -11.50 3.45 6.63
CA LYS A 67 -11.24 2.00 6.53
C LYS A 67 -9.76 1.75 6.16
N PRO A 68 -9.05 0.83 6.83
CA PRO A 68 -7.60 0.69 6.70
C PRO A 68 -7.21 0.55 5.23
N GLN A 69 -6.59 1.60 4.68
CA GLN A 69 -6.11 1.61 3.31
C GLN A 69 -4.71 0.99 3.30
N LEU A 70 -4.55 -0.12 2.58
CA LEU A 70 -3.22 -0.68 2.29
C LEU A 70 -2.50 0.28 1.33
N GLU A 71 -1.69 1.19 1.85
CA GLU A 71 -0.77 1.98 1.03
C GLU A 71 0.67 1.52 1.22
N TYR A 72 1.20 0.85 0.20
CA TYR A 72 2.61 0.45 0.10
C TYR A 72 3.18 0.96 -1.21
N LEU A 73 4.49 1.25 -1.29
CA LEU A 73 5.37 1.26 -2.47
C LEU A 73 4.66 1.28 -3.83
N LYS A 74 3.91 2.34 -4.12
CA LYS A 74 3.23 2.50 -5.40
C LYS A 74 4.13 3.23 -6.36
N LYS A 75 4.32 2.69 -7.56
CA LYS A 75 4.92 3.47 -8.65
C LYS A 75 4.08 4.74 -8.84
N LYS A 76 4.74 5.89 -9.03
CA LYS A 76 4.05 7.15 -9.36
C LYS A 76 2.98 6.92 -10.44
N GLY A 77 1.73 7.22 -10.10
CA GLY A 77 0.60 7.12 -11.02
C GLY A 77 0.79 8.07 -12.20
N LYS A 78 0.47 7.59 -13.41
CA LYS A 78 0.51 8.40 -14.64
C LYS A 78 -0.85 8.45 -15.35
N GLY A 79 -1.92 8.01 -14.70
CA GLY A 79 -3.27 7.95 -15.26
C GLY A 79 -3.40 6.96 -16.42
N PHE A 80 -4.40 7.19 -17.28
CA PHE A 80 -4.55 6.46 -18.53
C PHE A 80 -3.46 6.90 -19.52
N VAL A 81 -2.72 5.93 -20.07
CA VAL A 81 -1.63 6.21 -21.02
C VAL A 81 -1.76 5.35 -22.28
N GLY A 82 -1.30 5.91 -23.39
CA GLY A 82 -1.20 5.20 -24.68
C GLY A 82 -0.14 4.10 -24.69
N VAL A 83 -0.17 3.28 -25.74
CA VAL A 83 0.69 2.07 -25.89
C VAL A 83 2.19 2.38 -25.90
N MET A 84 2.60 3.49 -26.50
CA MET A 84 4.03 3.85 -26.59
C MET A 84 4.64 4.05 -25.20
N LYS A 85 3.96 4.79 -24.31
CA LYS A 85 4.44 5.07 -22.95
C LYS A 85 4.28 3.86 -22.01
N ARG A 86 3.27 3.02 -22.23
CA ARG A 86 2.96 1.86 -21.36
C ARG A 86 3.85 0.66 -21.67
N HIS A 87 4.07 0.39 -22.95
CA HIS A 87 4.68 -0.84 -23.47
C HIS A 87 5.90 -0.59 -24.36
N ASN A 88 6.37 0.66 -24.47
CA ASN A 88 7.51 1.07 -25.30
C ASN A 88 7.35 0.72 -26.80
N PHE A 89 6.13 0.84 -27.34
CA PHE A 89 5.88 0.68 -28.78
C PHE A 89 6.51 1.83 -29.58
N SER A 90 7.05 1.52 -30.77
CA SER A 90 7.76 2.47 -31.64
C SER A 90 6.86 3.50 -32.33
N GLY A 91 5.57 3.19 -32.52
CA GLY A 91 4.66 4.00 -33.35
C GLY A 91 4.85 3.75 -34.84
N LEU A 92 4.13 4.52 -35.66
CA LEU A 92 4.21 4.52 -37.12
C LEU A 92 5.07 5.68 -37.63
N ARG A 93 5.34 5.71 -38.95
CA ARG A 93 6.08 6.80 -39.59
C ARG A 93 5.39 8.16 -39.37
N ALA A 94 6.18 9.23 -39.33
CA ALA A 94 5.67 10.59 -39.13
C ALA A 94 5.35 11.32 -40.45
N SER A 95 6.21 11.23 -41.47
CA SER A 95 6.12 12.05 -42.69
C SER A 95 5.59 11.30 -43.92
N HIS A 96 5.96 10.03 -44.10
CA HIS A 96 5.67 9.30 -45.34
C HIS A 96 4.33 8.56 -45.27
N GLY A 97 3.25 9.23 -45.67
CA GLY A 97 1.97 8.62 -46.03
C GLY A 97 1.10 8.09 -44.88
N VAL A 98 1.50 8.30 -43.62
CA VAL A 98 0.68 7.94 -42.46
C VAL A 98 -0.28 9.08 -42.15
N SER A 99 -1.58 8.83 -42.27
CA SER A 99 -2.62 9.78 -41.86
C SER A 99 -3.11 9.48 -40.45
N ILE A 100 -2.93 10.42 -39.51
CA ILE A 100 -3.52 10.46 -38.15
C ILE A 100 -2.99 9.38 -37.17
N ALA A 101 -2.44 8.27 -37.67
CA ALA A 101 -2.13 7.08 -36.88
C ALA A 101 -0.69 6.99 -36.35
N HIS A 102 0.09 8.09 -36.37
CA HIS A 102 1.52 8.11 -35.99
C HIS A 102 1.83 7.46 -34.64
N ARG A 103 0.91 7.58 -33.67
CA ARG A 103 1.07 7.05 -32.29
C ARG A 103 0.14 5.86 -31.99
N SER A 104 -0.48 5.30 -33.03
CA SER A 104 -1.39 4.16 -32.89
C SER A 104 -0.64 2.87 -32.54
N GLN A 105 -1.39 1.86 -32.09
CA GLN A 105 -0.84 0.55 -31.71
C GLN A 105 -0.65 -0.41 -32.89
N GLY A 106 -1.07 -0.01 -34.10
CA GLY A 106 -1.16 -0.90 -35.25
C GLY A 106 -2.21 -2.01 -35.04
N SER A 107 -1.97 -3.17 -35.66
CA SER A 107 -2.90 -4.30 -35.60
C SER A 107 -3.01 -4.95 -34.21
N THR A 108 -4.24 -5.26 -33.81
CA THR A 108 -4.55 -5.92 -32.53
C THR A 108 -4.59 -7.45 -32.63
N GLY A 109 -4.76 -8.03 -33.83
CA GLY A 109 -4.91 -9.47 -34.03
C GLY A 109 -4.90 -9.90 -35.50
N GLN A 110 -5.19 -11.19 -35.72
CA GLN A 110 -5.39 -11.79 -37.05
C GLN A 110 -6.84 -11.63 -37.52
N CYS A 111 -7.13 -12.00 -38.77
CA CYS A 111 -8.46 -11.92 -39.39
C CYS A 111 -9.43 -13.03 -38.91
N GLN A 112 -9.64 -14.09 -39.72
CA GLN A 112 -10.70 -15.08 -39.49
C GLN A 112 -10.43 -15.98 -38.28
N ASP A 113 -9.26 -16.63 -38.23
CA ASP A 113 -8.86 -17.49 -37.12
C ASP A 113 -7.76 -16.79 -36.32
N PRO A 114 -7.93 -16.50 -35.03
CA PRO A 114 -8.94 -16.96 -34.05
C PRO A 114 -10.18 -16.06 -33.87
N GLY A 115 -10.42 -15.08 -34.73
CA GLY A 115 -11.62 -14.20 -34.68
C GLY A 115 -11.74 -13.31 -33.44
N ARG A 116 -10.67 -13.17 -32.64
CA ARG A 116 -10.65 -12.37 -31.41
C ARG A 116 -9.25 -11.90 -31.04
N VAL A 117 -9.18 -10.87 -30.20
CA VAL A 117 -7.93 -10.43 -29.58
C VAL A 117 -7.59 -11.35 -28.39
N PHE A 118 -6.37 -11.88 -28.35
CA PHE A 118 -5.90 -12.73 -27.26
C PHE A 118 -5.86 -11.99 -25.91
N LYS A 119 -6.14 -12.71 -24.82
CA LYS A 119 -5.97 -12.20 -23.46
C LYS A 119 -4.52 -11.80 -23.21
N GLY A 120 -4.30 -10.69 -22.51
CA GLY A 120 -2.96 -10.16 -22.24
C GLY A 120 -2.34 -9.37 -23.40
N LYS A 121 -3.07 -9.13 -24.51
CA LYS A 121 -2.62 -8.23 -25.57
C LYS A 121 -2.28 -6.85 -24.98
N LYS A 122 -1.08 -6.37 -25.31
CA LYS A 122 -0.58 -5.07 -24.85
C LYS A 122 -1.38 -3.95 -25.50
N MET A 123 -2.15 -3.22 -24.69
CA MET A 123 -2.99 -2.09 -25.10
C MET A 123 -2.82 -0.89 -24.17
N ALA A 124 -3.38 0.26 -24.55
CA ALA A 124 -3.46 1.45 -23.72
C ALA A 124 -4.21 1.18 -22.40
N GLY A 125 -3.97 1.99 -21.38
CA GLY A 125 -4.63 1.83 -20.08
C GLY A 125 -3.88 2.50 -18.93
N HIS A 126 -4.36 2.28 -17.71
CA HIS A 126 -3.79 2.89 -16.52
C HIS A 126 -2.34 2.43 -16.26
N LEU A 127 -1.43 3.37 -16.00
CA LEU A 127 -0.03 3.11 -15.69
C LEU A 127 0.37 3.69 -14.34
N GLY A 128 1.09 2.90 -13.55
CA GLY A 128 1.51 3.27 -12.19
C GLY A 128 0.45 2.86 -11.17
N ASN A 129 0.57 3.36 -9.94
CA ASN A 129 -0.26 2.98 -8.78
C ASN A 129 -0.23 1.47 -8.45
N ASN A 130 0.75 0.74 -8.98
CA ASN A 130 0.96 -0.68 -8.71
C ASN A 130 2.14 -0.84 -7.75
N ARG A 131 2.07 -1.88 -6.91
CA ARG A 131 3.16 -2.24 -5.99
C ARG A 131 4.34 -2.80 -6.78
N ILE A 132 5.53 -2.23 -6.55
CA ILE A 132 6.78 -2.71 -7.17
C ILE A 132 7.82 -2.94 -6.07
N THR A 133 8.67 -3.94 -6.27
CA THR A 133 9.81 -4.21 -5.40
C THR A 133 11.11 -4.10 -6.19
N VAL A 134 12.04 -3.28 -5.73
CA VAL A 134 13.42 -3.32 -6.20
C VAL A 134 14.23 -4.18 -5.24
N GLN A 135 15.04 -5.09 -5.78
CA GLN A 135 15.74 -6.10 -5.00
C GLN A 135 17.24 -5.82 -4.98
N ASN A 136 17.93 -6.31 -3.95
CA ASN A 136 19.39 -6.28 -3.82
C ASN A 136 20.00 -4.86 -3.85
N MET A 137 19.29 -3.89 -3.29
CA MET A 137 19.82 -2.53 -3.09
C MET A 137 20.85 -2.57 -1.96
N LYS A 138 21.96 -1.85 -2.13
CA LYS A 138 22.99 -1.71 -1.09
C LYS A 138 22.64 -0.54 -0.18
N ILE A 139 22.81 -0.72 1.13
CA ILE A 139 22.84 0.38 2.09
C ILE A 139 24.27 0.93 2.08
N LEU A 140 24.42 2.26 1.99
CA LEU A 140 25.72 2.93 1.92
C LEU A 140 26.10 3.55 3.25
N SER A 141 25.16 4.21 3.91
CA SER A 141 25.33 4.79 5.23
C SER A 141 24.05 4.67 6.04
N ILE A 142 24.22 4.63 7.35
CA ILE A 142 23.15 4.62 8.34
C ILE A 142 23.47 5.74 9.31
N ASP A 143 22.51 6.63 9.49
CA ASP A 143 22.56 7.69 10.49
C ASP A 143 21.53 7.35 11.58
N HIS A 144 22.04 7.02 12.76
CA HIS A 144 21.24 6.62 13.90
C HIS A 144 20.57 7.81 14.60
N GLU A 145 21.21 8.98 14.61
CA GLU A 145 20.69 10.17 15.29
C GLU A 145 19.43 10.67 14.58
N ASN A 146 19.51 10.75 13.25
CA ASN A 146 18.38 11.19 12.43
C ASN A 146 17.46 10.04 11.98
N SER A 147 17.76 8.80 12.36
CA SER A 147 17.01 7.61 11.94
C SER A 147 16.87 7.50 10.42
N VAL A 148 17.91 7.86 9.67
CA VAL A 148 17.94 7.86 8.20
C VAL A 148 18.87 6.77 7.67
N ILE A 149 18.43 6.10 6.61
CA ILE A 149 19.25 5.14 5.86
C ILE A 149 19.43 5.65 4.43
N ALA A 150 20.68 5.70 3.97
CA ALA A 150 21.01 6.01 2.58
C ALA A 150 21.13 4.73 1.76
N VAL A 151 20.22 4.55 0.80
CA VAL A 151 20.20 3.40 -0.10
C VAL A 151 20.76 3.79 -1.46
N LYS A 152 21.62 2.94 -2.03
CA LYS A 152 22.23 3.17 -3.35
C LYS A 152 21.16 3.25 -4.45
N GLY A 153 21.23 4.31 -5.24
CA GLY A 153 20.42 4.56 -6.43
C GLY A 153 19.12 5.33 -6.17
N ASN A 154 18.53 5.84 -7.24
CA ASN A 154 17.28 6.62 -7.22
C ASN A 154 16.03 5.76 -7.49
N ASN A 155 16.18 4.43 -7.42
CA ASN A 155 15.17 3.50 -7.93
C ASN A 155 14.15 3.07 -6.86
N VAL A 156 14.01 3.83 -5.76
CA VAL A 156 12.97 3.54 -4.77
C VAL A 156 11.61 3.95 -5.35
N PRO A 157 10.65 3.01 -5.48
CA PRO A 157 9.37 3.32 -6.10
C PRO A 157 8.50 4.11 -5.13
N GLY A 158 7.98 5.25 -5.60
CA GLY A 158 7.16 6.13 -4.78
C GLY A 158 7.32 7.58 -5.20
N PHE A 159 6.64 8.46 -4.50
CA PHE A 159 6.89 9.90 -4.52
C PHE A 159 7.59 10.28 -3.19
N LYS A 160 8.10 11.51 -3.09
CA LYS A 160 8.61 12.00 -1.80
C LYS A 160 7.50 11.94 -0.74
N ASN A 161 7.83 11.50 0.46
CA ASN A 161 6.95 11.24 1.59
C ASN A 161 6.03 10.01 1.45
N SER A 162 6.21 9.16 0.43
CA SER A 162 5.49 7.88 0.38
C SER A 162 6.11 6.83 1.29
N TYR A 163 5.30 5.95 1.85
CA TYR A 163 5.77 4.81 2.66
C TYR A 163 6.43 3.72 1.81
N VAL A 164 7.55 3.22 2.33
CA VAL A 164 8.45 2.24 1.73
C VAL A 164 8.64 1.09 2.72
N PHE A 165 8.37 -0.13 2.27
CA PHE A 165 8.67 -1.32 3.06
C PHE A 165 10.06 -1.85 2.71
N VAL A 166 10.97 -1.82 3.69
CA VAL A 166 12.36 -2.28 3.57
C VAL A 166 12.51 -3.60 4.29
N ARG A 167 13.21 -4.55 3.68
CA ARG A 167 13.49 -5.85 4.30
C ARG A 167 14.76 -6.43 3.72
N ASP A 168 15.28 -7.45 4.39
CA ASP A 168 16.44 -8.19 3.89
C ASP A 168 16.19 -8.77 2.49
N ALA A 169 17.26 -8.82 1.70
CA ALA A 169 17.24 -9.34 0.35
C ALA A 169 17.04 -10.86 0.36
N VAL A 170 16.00 -11.36 -0.33
CA VAL A 170 15.71 -12.82 -0.38
C VAL A 170 16.75 -13.58 -1.19
N LYS A 171 17.34 -12.93 -2.19
CA LYS A 171 18.23 -13.58 -3.18
C LYS A 171 19.70 -13.54 -2.77
N LYS A 172 20.02 -13.04 -1.58
CA LYS A 172 21.37 -12.99 -1.03
C LYS A 172 21.36 -13.67 0.33
N SER A 173 22.43 -14.39 0.63
CA SER A 173 22.66 -14.90 1.98
C SER A 173 22.83 -13.72 2.93
N LEU A 174 22.32 -13.88 4.15
CA LEU A 174 22.63 -12.96 5.24
C LEU A 174 24.13 -13.01 5.53
N HIS A 175 24.68 -11.89 6.00
CA HIS A 175 26.03 -11.86 6.53
C HIS A 175 26.09 -12.67 7.85
N LYS A 176 27.24 -13.28 8.15
CA LYS A 176 27.37 -14.22 9.28
C LYS A 176 27.12 -13.53 10.63
N ASP A 177 27.60 -12.30 10.76
CA ASP A 177 27.60 -11.57 12.03
C ASP A 177 26.29 -10.80 12.31
N VAL A 178 25.24 -11.11 11.55
CA VAL A 178 23.97 -10.38 11.67
C VAL A 178 23.19 -10.91 12.88
N PRO A 179 22.80 -10.05 13.84
CA PRO A 179 22.02 -10.48 14.99
C PRO A 179 20.65 -11.02 14.55
N PHE A 180 20.29 -12.18 15.09
CA PHE A 180 19.00 -12.82 14.91
C PHE A 180 18.52 -13.39 16.25
N PRO A 181 17.36 -12.94 16.79
CA PRO A 181 16.45 -11.89 16.32
C PRO A 181 17.01 -10.46 16.50
N VAL A 182 16.43 -9.45 15.82
CA VAL A 182 16.90 -8.04 15.79
C VAL A 182 16.62 -7.26 17.10
N GLY A 183 16.27 -7.95 18.18
CA GLY A 183 16.02 -7.35 19.48
C GLY A 183 15.02 -8.17 20.30
N THR A 184 15.20 -8.15 21.61
CA THR A 184 14.20 -8.59 22.58
C THR A 184 13.38 -7.39 23.01
N ALA A 185 12.11 -7.31 22.62
CA ALA A 185 11.19 -6.34 23.19
C ALA A 185 10.71 -6.89 24.55
N GLN A 186 11.13 -6.26 25.66
CA GLN A 186 10.47 -6.49 26.94
C GLN A 186 9.14 -5.75 26.91
N LEU A 187 8.06 -6.49 26.67
CA LEU A 187 6.70 -5.95 26.78
C LEU A 187 6.43 -5.58 28.24
N ASN A 188 5.78 -4.44 28.48
CA ASN A 188 5.45 -4.00 29.84
C ASN A 188 4.63 -5.11 30.54
N PRO A 189 5.16 -5.75 31.59
CA PRO A 189 4.50 -6.88 32.23
C PRO A 189 3.17 -6.47 32.86
N LEU A 190 2.97 -5.20 33.25
CA LEU A 190 1.68 -4.74 33.77
C LEU A 190 0.55 -4.78 32.73
N ILE A 191 0.86 -4.43 31.47
CA ILE A 191 -0.13 -4.41 30.38
C ILE A 191 -0.45 -5.83 29.90
N PHE A 192 0.58 -6.67 29.75
CA PHE A 192 0.44 -7.99 29.12
C PHE A 192 0.32 -9.16 30.11
N SER A 193 0.62 -8.98 31.40
CA SER A 193 0.36 -10.00 32.45
C SER A 193 -1.02 -9.86 33.08
N ALA A 194 -1.76 -8.80 32.78
CA ALA A 194 -3.15 -8.68 33.21
C ALA A 194 -3.95 -9.83 32.60
N LYS A 195 -4.38 -10.79 33.43
CA LYS A 195 -5.21 -11.92 33.01
C LYS A 195 -6.56 -11.38 32.53
N GLN A 196 -6.68 -11.17 31.22
CA GLN A 196 -7.92 -10.67 30.63
C GLN A 196 -9.06 -11.66 30.92
N LYS A 197 -10.15 -11.19 31.53
CA LYS A 197 -11.38 -11.98 31.63
C LYS A 197 -12.03 -12.05 30.26
N LEU A 198 -11.66 -13.08 29.50
CA LEU A 198 -12.02 -13.26 28.09
C LEU A 198 -13.54 -13.24 27.85
N SER A 199 -14.34 -13.74 28.81
CA SER A 199 -15.81 -13.72 28.76
C SER A 199 -16.37 -12.29 28.68
N ILE A 200 -15.94 -11.43 29.60
CA ILE A 200 -16.39 -10.03 29.67
C ILE A 200 -16.00 -9.27 28.39
N LEU A 201 -14.77 -9.48 27.92
CA LEU A 201 -14.27 -8.82 26.72
C LEU A 201 -15.08 -9.24 25.49
N HIS A 202 -15.40 -10.53 25.37
CA HIS A 202 -16.24 -11.07 24.31
C HIS A 202 -17.69 -10.53 24.37
N ASP A 203 -18.29 -10.41 25.55
CA ASP A 203 -19.64 -9.86 25.72
C ASP A 203 -19.69 -8.37 25.35
N ILE A 204 -18.68 -7.59 25.77
CA ILE A 204 -18.53 -6.18 25.38
C ILE A 204 -18.40 -6.06 23.86
N VAL A 205 -17.56 -6.88 23.21
CA VAL A 205 -17.40 -6.86 21.75
C VAL A 205 -18.70 -7.24 21.04
N ARG A 206 -19.41 -8.28 21.49
CA ARG A 206 -20.73 -8.65 20.95
C ARG A 206 -21.73 -7.51 21.08
N TRP A 207 -21.79 -6.87 22.24
CA TRP A 207 -22.66 -5.73 22.50
C TRP A 207 -22.31 -4.53 21.60
N GLN A 208 -21.03 -4.21 21.43
CA GLN A 208 -20.59 -3.14 20.53
C GLN A 208 -20.92 -3.45 19.06
N LEU A 209 -20.70 -4.69 18.61
CA LEU A 209 -21.06 -5.13 17.26
C LEU A 209 -22.57 -5.09 17.04
N ALA A 210 -23.36 -5.52 18.03
CA ALA A 210 -24.81 -5.42 17.98
C ALA A 210 -25.28 -3.96 17.89
N LYS A 211 -24.71 -3.05 18.68
CA LYS A 211 -24.99 -1.60 18.58
C LYS A 211 -24.61 -1.01 17.23
N ARG A 212 -23.48 -1.42 16.64
CA ARG A 212 -23.10 -0.98 15.27
C ARG A 212 -24.07 -1.50 14.21
N ARG A 213 -24.58 -2.74 14.36
CA ARG A 213 -25.57 -3.34 13.45
C ARG A 213 -26.97 -2.74 13.58
N ALA A 214 -27.35 -2.31 14.78
CA ALA A 214 -28.66 -1.71 15.05
C ALA A 214 -28.91 -0.43 14.24
N GLY A 215 -27.86 0.19 13.67
CA GLY A 215 -27.96 1.41 12.89
C GLY A 215 -28.25 2.63 13.78
N THR A 216 -27.81 3.81 13.36
CA THR A 216 -28.14 5.08 14.02
C THR A 216 -29.42 5.70 13.45
N HIS A 217 -30.27 4.88 12.84
CA HIS A 217 -31.52 5.36 12.28
C HIS A 217 -32.48 5.66 13.43
N LYS A 218 -32.67 6.95 13.72
CA LYS A 218 -33.83 7.42 14.47
C LYS A 218 -35.04 7.27 13.54
N THR A 219 -35.73 6.15 13.58
CA THR A 219 -37.09 6.05 13.05
C THR A 219 -37.94 7.00 13.89
N LYS A 220 -38.40 8.10 13.30
CA LYS A 220 -39.41 8.95 13.95
C LYS A 220 -40.60 8.06 14.29
N GLY A 221 -40.96 7.97 15.56
CA GLY A 221 -42.20 7.32 15.97
C GLY A 221 -43.38 8.09 15.38
N ILE A 222 -44.56 7.46 15.31
CA ILE A 222 -45.75 8.12 14.75
C ILE A 222 -46.08 9.45 15.45
N SER A 223 -45.71 9.56 16.73
CA SER A 223 -45.80 10.77 17.56
C SER A 223 -44.86 11.89 17.13
N ASP A 224 -43.69 11.58 16.54
CA ASP A 224 -42.71 12.55 16.03
C ASP A 224 -43.04 13.02 14.60
N VAL A 225 -44.07 12.45 13.98
CA VAL A 225 -44.57 12.73 12.62
C VAL A 225 -45.87 13.55 12.64
N SER A 226 -46.30 14.04 13.81
CA SER A 226 -47.46 14.93 13.90
C SER A 226 -47.14 16.31 13.29
N GLY A 227 -47.66 16.57 12.10
CA GLY A 227 -47.52 17.86 11.41
C GLY A 227 -47.57 17.80 9.88
N THR A 228 -47.59 16.62 9.27
CA THR A 228 -47.59 16.46 7.79
C THR A 228 -48.94 16.10 7.16
N THR A 229 -50.00 15.94 7.95
CA THR A 229 -51.38 15.77 7.42
C THR A 229 -52.03 17.09 6.97
N ALA A 230 -51.33 18.22 7.01
CA ALA A 230 -51.75 19.41 6.29
C ALA A 230 -51.37 19.23 4.80
N LYS A 231 -52.38 19.07 3.94
CA LYS A 231 -52.16 19.01 2.48
C LYS A 231 -51.42 20.29 2.05
N PRO A 232 -50.40 20.20 1.17
CA PRO A 232 -49.58 21.34 0.75
C PRO A 232 -50.32 22.38 -0.09
N TYR A 233 -51.62 22.22 -0.32
CA TYR A 233 -52.46 23.17 -1.03
C TYR A 233 -53.82 23.31 -0.34
N GLY A 234 -54.37 24.53 -0.38
CA GLY A 234 -55.70 24.84 0.17
C GLY A 234 -56.80 24.16 -0.63
N GLN A 235 -57.73 23.51 0.07
CA GLN A 235 -58.90 22.90 -0.55
C GLN A 235 -59.86 24.02 -0.98
N LYS A 236 -60.21 24.09 -2.28
CA LYS A 236 -61.13 25.11 -2.78
C LYS A 236 -62.47 25.00 -2.06
N ARG A 237 -62.88 26.07 -1.39
CA ARG A 237 -64.24 26.23 -0.88
C ARG A 237 -65.14 26.53 -2.07
N ASN A 238 -66.12 25.68 -2.31
CA ASN A 238 -67.22 26.03 -3.21
C ASN A 238 -68.09 27.10 -2.51
N ARG A 239 -68.60 28.04 -3.31
CA ARG A 239 -69.26 29.30 -2.90
C ARG A 239 -70.22 29.17 -1.74
#